data_AF-A0A6J0Y660-F1
#
_entry.id   AF-A0A6J0Y660-F1
#
_cell.length_a   1.000
_cell.length_b   1.000
_cell.length_c   1.000
_cell.angle_alpha   90.00
_cell.angle_beta   90.00
_cell.angle_gamma   90.00
#
_symmetry.space_group_name_H-M   'P 1'
#
loop_
_entity.id
_entity.type
_entity.pdbx_description
1 polymer ?
#
loop_
_entity_poly.entity_id
_entity_poly.type
_entity_poly.pdbx_seq_one_letter_code
_entity_poly.pdbx_strand_id
1 'polypeptide(L)'
;MKPEFENAAEVLHGEGESSGVLAAVDATVNKALAERFHISEFPTLKYFKNGEKYAVPALRTKKSFIEWMRNPESPPPPDPAWEEQQTSVLHLAGDNFRETLKRKKHALVMFYAPWCPHCKKVIPHFTATADAFKDDRKIACVAIDCVKEKNKDLCQQEAVKGYPTFHYYNYGKFVEKYDTNPTVSRGVALPGALSAEGQGNSH
;
A
#
# COMPACT_ATOMS: atom_id res chain seq x y z
N MET A 1 -21.69 -7.19 13.65
CA MET A 1 -20.85 -8.37 13.35
C MET A 1 -20.63 -9.25 14.58
N LYS A 2 -20.28 -8.70 15.75
CA LYS A 2 -19.94 -9.46 16.97
C LYS A 2 -20.86 -10.66 17.31
N PRO A 3 -22.19 -10.52 17.50
CA PRO A 3 -23.02 -11.66 17.90
C PRO A 3 -23.08 -12.76 16.83
N GLU A 4 -23.10 -12.40 15.55
CA GLU A 4 -23.07 -13.35 14.44
C GLU A 4 -21.75 -14.13 14.36
N PHE A 5 -20.64 -13.48 14.68
CA PHE A 5 -19.30 -14.07 14.69
C PHE A 5 -19.12 -15.04 15.88
N GLU A 6 -19.56 -14.64 17.08
CA GLU A 6 -19.52 -15.48 18.28
C GLU A 6 -20.40 -16.73 18.11
N ASN A 7 -21.64 -16.56 17.64
CA ASN A 7 -22.56 -17.68 17.40
C ASN A 7 -22.04 -18.66 16.32
N ALA A 8 -21.28 -18.16 15.34
CA ALA A 8 -20.64 -19.03 14.34
C ALA A 8 -19.44 -19.77 14.92
N ALA A 9 -18.66 -19.11 15.79
CA ALA A 9 -17.51 -19.70 16.45
C ALA A 9 -17.91 -20.86 17.36
N GLU A 10 -19.01 -20.71 18.11
CA GLU A 10 -19.56 -21.80 18.95
C GLU A 10 -19.92 -23.04 18.13
N VAL A 11 -20.56 -22.87 16.97
CA VAL A 11 -20.91 -23.98 16.09
C VAL A 11 -19.67 -24.68 15.56
N LEU A 12 -18.70 -23.91 15.03
CA LEU A 12 -17.48 -24.48 14.44
C LEU A 12 -16.59 -25.15 15.49
N HIS A 13 -16.56 -24.65 16.72
CA HIS A 13 -15.86 -25.27 17.84
C HIS A 13 -16.48 -26.61 18.24
N GLY A 14 -17.81 -26.72 18.18
CA GLY A 14 -18.55 -27.95 18.48
C GLY A 14 -18.42 -29.05 17.41
N GLU A 15 -17.96 -28.71 16.20
CA GLU A 15 -17.96 -29.60 15.03
C GLU A 15 -16.69 -30.47 14.86
N GLY A 16 -15.88 -30.63 15.90
CA GLY A 16 -14.68 -31.49 15.88
C GLY A 16 -13.45 -30.86 15.20
N GLU A 17 -12.31 -31.56 15.27
CA GLU A 17 -10.94 -31.03 15.07
C GLU A 17 -10.65 -30.41 13.68
N SER A 18 -11.51 -30.63 12.69
CA SER A 18 -11.26 -30.29 11.28
C SER A 18 -12.04 -29.08 10.76
N SER A 19 -12.92 -28.46 11.55
CA SER A 19 -13.91 -27.47 11.07
C SER A 19 -13.41 -26.01 11.05
N GLY A 20 -12.13 -25.79 11.34
CA GLY A 20 -11.50 -24.47 11.37
C GLY A 20 -11.90 -23.62 12.60
N VAL A 21 -11.14 -22.56 12.86
CA VAL A 21 -11.30 -21.74 14.07
C VAL A 21 -11.59 -20.29 13.70
N LEU A 22 -12.63 -19.71 14.30
CA LEU A 22 -12.86 -18.27 14.29
C LEU A 22 -12.21 -17.66 15.54
N ALA A 23 -11.30 -16.71 15.33
CA ALA A 23 -10.61 -16.00 16.39
C ALA A 23 -10.83 -14.50 16.25
N ALA A 24 -11.15 -13.84 17.37
CA ALA A 24 -11.20 -12.39 17.46
C ALA A 24 -9.90 -11.87 18.09
N VAL A 25 -9.31 -10.85 17.49
CA VAL A 25 -8.17 -10.12 18.07
C VAL A 25 -8.60 -8.68 18.26
N ASP A 26 -8.45 -8.17 19.47
CA ASP A 26 -8.52 -6.74 19.73
C ASP A 26 -7.25 -6.06 19.18
N ALA A 27 -7.37 -5.44 18.01
CA ALA A 27 -6.28 -4.72 17.37
C ALA A 27 -5.96 -3.37 18.03
N THR A 28 -6.83 -2.85 18.90
CA THR A 28 -6.56 -1.63 19.69
C THR A 28 -5.56 -1.90 20.82
N VAL A 29 -5.62 -3.12 21.37
CA VAL A 29 -4.66 -3.64 22.35
C VAL A 29 -3.42 -4.20 21.66
N ASN A 30 -3.61 -5.01 20.61
CA ASN A 30 -2.52 -5.71 19.91
C ASN A 30 -1.95 -4.89 18.75
N LYS A 31 -1.37 -3.72 19.07
CA LYS A 31 -0.88 -2.76 18.05
C LYS A 31 0.14 -3.36 17.08
N ALA A 32 1.11 -4.15 17.56
CA ALA A 32 2.09 -4.81 16.70
C ALA A 32 1.45 -5.80 15.72
N LEU A 33 0.38 -6.50 16.12
CA LEU A 33 -0.36 -7.40 15.25
C LEU A 33 -1.23 -6.61 14.25
N ALA A 34 -1.87 -5.54 14.72
CA ALA A 34 -2.63 -4.61 13.88
C ALA A 34 -1.73 -4.02 12.78
N GLU A 35 -0.52 -3.59 13.14
CA GLU A 35 0.49 -3.11 12.20
C GLU A 35 0.94 -4.21 11.24
N ARG A 36 1.32 -5.39 11.76
CA ARG A 36 1.77 -6.54 10.95
C ARG A 36 0.74 -6.95 9.89
N PHE A 37 -0.54 -6.90 10.22
CA PHE A 37 -1.62 -7.30 9.32
C PHE A 37 -2.36 -6.14 8.66
N HIS A 38 -1.91 -4.91 8.92
CA HIS A 38 -2.44 -3.65 8.40
C HIS A 38 -3.92 -3.46 8.68
N ILE A 39 -4.31 -3.64 9.92
CA ILE A 39 -5.68 -3.41 10.40
C ILE A 39 -5.83 -1.92 10.70
N SER A 40 -6.47 -1.19 9.79
CA SER A 40 -6.78 0.24 9.97
C SER A 40 -8.28 0.53 10.08
N GLU A 41 -9.13 -0.44 9.74
CA GLU A 41 -10.59 -0.33 9.78
C GLU A 41 -11.19 -1.53 10.49
N PHE A 42 -12.31 -1.29 11.18
CA PHE A 42 -12.97 -2.29 12.00
C PHE A 42 -14.42 -2.51 11.54
N PRO A 43 -14.89 -3.77 11.48
CA PRO A 43 -14.14 -5.02 11.60
C PRO A 43 -13.39 -5.39 10.30
N THR A 44 -12.20 -5.97 10.42
CA THR A 44 -11.45 -6.56 9.28
C THR A 44 -11.37 -8.08 9.44
N LEU A 45 -11.78 -8.83 8.42
CA LEU A 45 -11.68 -10.29 8.39
C LEU A 45 -10.43 -10.74 7.63
N LYS A 46 -9.74 -11.77 8.14
CA LYS A 46 -8.61 -12.43 7.47
C LYS A 46 -8.71 -13.92 7.70
N TYR A 47 -8.41 -14.70 6.68
CA TYR A 47 -8.36 -16.15 6.77
C TYR A 47 -6.93 -16.64 6.68
N PHE A 48 -6.67 -17.73 7.40
CA PHE A 48 -5.37 -18.37 7.43
C PHE A 48 -5.53 -19.86 7.17
N LYS A 49 -4.78 -20.39 6.20
CA LYS A 49 -4.69 -21.83 5.93
C LYS A 49 -3.22 -22.20 5.90
N ASN A 50 -2.81 -23.14 6.75
CA ASN A 50 -1.42 -23.59 6.89
C ASN A 50 -0.41 -22.44 7.14
N GLY A 51 -0.82 -21.40 7.87
CA GLY A 51 0.01 -20.22 8.16
C GLY A 51 0.02 -19.15 7.08
N GLU A 52 -0.53 -19.43 5.89
CA GLU A 52 -0.67 -18.46 4.81
C GLU A 52 -1.96 -17.67 4.93
N LYS A 53 -1.91 -16.38 4.62
CA LYS A 53 -3.03 -15.44 4.73
C LYS A 53 -3.75 -15.31 3.40
N TYR A 54 -5.07 -15.32 3.46
CA TYR A 54 -5.96 -15.29 2.31
C TYR A 54 -7.07 -14.24 2.46
N ALA A 55 -7.61 -13.80 1.34
CA ALA A 55 -8.74 -12.87 1.31
C ALA A 55 -10.04 -13.55 1.75
N VAL A 56 -10.93 -12.77 2.33
CA VAL A 56 -12.23 -13.22 2.84
C VAL A 56 -13.31 -12.37 2.18
N PRO A 57 -14.39 -12.95 1.65
CA PRO A 57 -15.53 -12.17 1.17
C PRO A 57 -16.15 -11.35 2.32
N ALA A 58 -17.05 -10.42 1.99
CA ALA A 58 -17.73 -9.61 2.99
C ALA A 58 -18.76 -10.43 3.80
N LEU A 59 -18.29 -11.29 4.69
CA LEU A 59 -19.10 -12.12 5.58
C LEU A 59 -19.69 -11.26 6.71
N ARG A 60 -21.00 -11.40 6.97
CA ARG A 60 -21.70 -10.58 7.98
C ARG A 60 -22.71 -11.35 8.84
N THR A 61 -23.06 -12.58 8.48
CA THR A 61 -24.08 -13.39 9.17
C THR A 61 -23.49 -14.71 9.66
N LYS A 62 -24.06 -15.27 10.73
CA LYS A 62 -23.67 -16.57 11.30
C LYS A 62 -23.56 -17.65 10.22
N LYS A 63 -24.62 -17.76 9.40
CA LYS A 63 -24.69 -18.72 8.30
C LYS A 63 -23.55 -18.53 7.30
N SER A 64 -23.27 -17.27 6.89
CA SER A 64 -22.19 -16.98 5.95
C SER A 64 -20.81 -17.36 6.50
N PHE A 65 -20.56 -17.18 7.80
CA PHE A 65 -19.31 -17.61 8.43
C PHE A 65 -19.17 -19.15 8.46
N ILE A 66 -20.24 -19.86 8.85
CA ILE A 66 -20.21 -21.32 8.94
C ILE A 66 -20.03 -21.96 7.57
N GLU A 67 -20.83 -21.55 6.58
CA GLU A 67 -20.76 -22.09 5.22
C GLU A 67 -19.38 -21.86 4.60
N TRP A 68 -18.83 -20.66 4.80
CA TRP A 68 -17.53 -20.29 4.26
C TRP A 68 -16.38 -21.03 4.94
N MET A 69 -16.44 -21.26 6.27
CA MET A 69 -15.41 -22.02 6.99
C MET A 69 -15.44 -23.52 6.65
N ARG A 70 -16.61 -24.08 6.33
CA ARG A 70 -16.76 -25.49 5.92
C ARG A 70 -16.26 -25.76 4.51
N ASN A 71 -16.43 -24.81 3.60
CA ASN A 71 -15.92 -24.91 2.24
C ASN A 71 -15.37 -23.55 1.79
N PRO A 72 -14.18 -23.18 2.26
CA PRO A 72 -13.51 -21.99 1.77
C PRO A 72 -13.07 -22.31 0.34
N GLU A 73 -13.92 -21.98 -0.63
CA GLU A 73 -13.52 -21.96 -2.05
C GLU A 73 -12.17 -21.28 -2.14
N SER A 74 -11.26 -21.86 -2.93
CA SER A 74 -9.88 -21.40 -3.13
C SER A 74 -9.87 -19.87 -3.05
N PRO A 75 -9.34 -19.31 -1.96
CA PRO A 75 -9.57 -17.91 -1.65
C PRO A 75 -9.17 -17.07 -2.85
N PRO A 76 -9.87 -15.94 -3.09
CA PRO A 76 -9.39 -15.01 -4.10
C PRO A 76 -7.92 -14.73 -3.79
N PRO A 77 -7.04 -14.79 -4.81
CA PRO A 77 -5.64 -14.50 -4.60
C PRO A 77 -5.52 -13.18 -3.83
N PRO A 78 -4.50 -13.02 -2.97
CA PRO A 78 -4.28 -11.75 -2.28
C PRO A 78 -4.38 -10.62 -3.29
N ASP A 79 -4.99 -9.49 -2.90
CA ASP A 79 -5.04 -8.32 -3.78
C ASP A 79 -3.63 -8.08 -4.33
N PRO A 80 -3.48 -7.90 -5.65
CA PRO A 80 -2.17 -7.77 -6.26
C PRO A 80 -1.42 -6.67 -5.54
N ALA A 81 -0.15 -6.95 -5.22
CA ALA A 81 0.71 -5.95 -4.61
C ALA A 81 0.68 -4.70 -5.51
N TRP A 82 0.86 -3.51 -4.94
CA TRP A 82 0.78 -2.27 -5.75
C TRP A 82 1.70 -2.30 -6.98
N GLU A 83 2.85 -2.99 -6.87
CA GLU A 83 3.77 -3.22 -7.99
C GLU A 83 3.26 -4.15 -9.09
N GLU A 84 2.29 -5.02 -8.79
CA GLU A 84 1.65 -5.94 -9.72
C GLU A 84 0.41 -5.29 -10.38
N GLN A 85 -0.01 -4.13 -9.89
CA GLN A 85 -1.11 -3.37 -10.48
C GLN A 85 -0.64 -2.65 -11.73
N GLN A 86 -1.47 -2.68 -12.77
CA GLN A 86 -1.19 -1.99 -14.03
C GLN A 86 -1.38 -0.48 -13.83
N THR A 87 -0.29 0.23 -13.51
CA THR A 87 -0.25 1.69 -13.32
C THR A 87 0.88 2.31 -14.14
N SER A 88 0.89 3.63 -14.26
CA SER A 88 2.01 4.36 -14.90
C SER A 88 3.22 4.57 -13.96
N VAL A 89 3.18 4.02 -12.75
CA VAL A 89 4.29 4.09 -11.77
C VAL A 89 5.36 3.07 -12.12
N LEU A 90 6.62 3.51 -12.16
CA LEU A 90 7.75 2.62 -12.40
C LEU A 90 8.23 2.02 -11.09
N HIS A 91 7.97 0.73 -10.88
CA HIS A 91 8.50 -0.02 -9.75
C HIS A 91 9.91 -0.50 -10.06
N LEU A 92 10.91 0.11 -9.41
CA LEU A 92 12.32 -0.15 -9.67
C LEU A 92 13.01 -0.89 -8.52
N ALA A 93 14.16 -1.46 -8.81
CA ALA A 93 15.05 -2.09 -7.86
C ALA A 93 16.47 -1.53 -7.98
N GLY A 94 17.35 -1.85 -7.02
CA GLY A 94 18.71 -1.31 -6.94
C GLY A 94 19.52 -1.41 -8.25
N ASP A 95 19.34 -2.49 -9.01
CA ASP A 95 20.05 -2.80 -10.25
C ASP A 95 19.65 -1.91 -11.44
N ASN A 96 18.40 -1.46 -11.51
CA ASN A 96 17.87 -0.68 -12.63
C ASN A 96 17.55 0.79 -12.27
N PHE A 97 17.71 1.17 -11.00
CA PHE A 97 17.40 2.50 -10.48
C PHE A 97 18.18 3.61 -11.20
N ARG A 98 19.52 3.63 -11.05
CA ARG A 98 20.35 4.74 -11.54
C ARG A 98 20.26 4.93 -13.04
N GLU A 99 20.26 3.83 -13.80
CA GLU A 99 20.22 3.85 -15.26
C GLU A 99 18.87 4.37 -15.77
N THR A 100 17.77 3.99 -15.12
CA THR A 100 16.44 4.52 -15.47
C THR A 100 16.32 6.01 -15.21
N LEU A 101 16.84 6.51 -14.08
CA LEU A 101 16.77 7.93 -13.76
C LEU A 101 17.58 8.81 -14.72
N LYS A 102 18.72 8.32 -15.24
CA LYS A 102 19.53 9.06 -16.23
C LYS A 102 18.77 9.36 -17.53
N ARG A 103 17.83 8.47 -17.91
CA ARG A 103 17.02 8.63 -19.13
C ARG A 103 15.84 9.58 -18.96
N LYS A 104 15.57 10.05 -17.74
CA LYS A 104 14.42 10.90 -17.41
C LYS A 104 14.89 12.31 -17.06
N LYS A 105 14.29 13.32 -17.69
CA LYS A 105 14.55 14.72 -17.35
C LYS A 105 14.07 15.02 -15.94
N HIS A 106 12.91 14.49 -15.58
CA HIS A 106 12.29 14.67 -14.27
C HIS A 106 11.89 13.30 -13.74
N ALA A 107 12.36 12.94 -12.55
CA ALA A 107 11.91 11.74 -11.87
C ALA A 107 11.57 12.06 -10.42
N LEU A 108 10.32 11.81 -10.03
CA LEU A 108 9.90 11.83 -8.63
C LEU A 108 9.93 10.40 -8.11
N VAL A 109 10.76 10.14 -7.11
CA VAL A 109 10.97 8.82 -6.52
C VAL A 109 10.34 8.77 -5.14
N MET A 110 9.43 7.82 -4.93
CA MET A 110 8.80 7.49 -3.66
C MET A 110 9.47 6.26 -3.05
N PHE A 111 10.15 6.43 -1.93
CA PHE A 111 10.65 5.34 -1.10
C PHE A 111 9.58 4.99 -0.07
N TYR A 112 9.13 3.74 -0.06
CA TYR A 112 7.98 3.31 0.72
C TYR A 112 8.18 1.93 1.35
N ALA A 113 7.28 1.61 2.27
CA ALA A 113 7.09 0.26 2.78
C ALA A 113 5.61 -0.12 2.58
N PRO A 114 5.28 -1.32 2.07
CA PRO A 114 3.90 -1.74 1.76
C PRO A 114 3.01 -1.78 3.00
N TRP A 115 3.61 -1.91 4.19
CA TRP A 115 2.92 -1.92 5.46
C TRP A 115 2.68 -0.53 6.07
N CYS A 116 3.34 0.51 5.55
CA CYS A 116 3.28 1.85 6.14
C CYS A 116 1.93 2.53 5.86
N PRO A 117 1.15 2.93 6.89
CA PRO A 117 -0.14 3.60 6.72
C PRO A 117 -0.04 4.93 5.96
N HIS A 118 1.02 5.71 6.20
CA HIS A 118 1.24 6.97 5.49
C HIS A 118 1.51 6.74 4.01
N CYS A 119 2.25 5.69 3.66
CA CYS A 119 2.45 5.30 2.26
C CYS A 119 1.13 4.95 1.59
N LYS A 120 0.31 4.12 2.23
CA LYS A 120 -0.99 3.71 1.68
C LYS A 120 -1.91 4.88 1.35
N LYS A 121 -1.92 5.91 2.21
CA LYS A 121 -2.70 7.13 1.96
C LYS A 121 -2.19 7.91 0.74
N VAL A 122 -0.88 7.89 0.48
CA VAL A 122 -0.28 8.67 -0.62
C VAL A 122 -0.24 7.91 -1.95
N ILE A 123 -0.18 6.57 -1.92
CA ILE A 123 -0.20 5.72 -3.12
C ILE A 123 -1.26 6.14 -4.17
N PRO A 124 -2.56 6.35 -3.84
CA PRO A 124 -3.55 6.72 -4.86
C PRO A 124 -3.22 8.07 -5.53
N HIS A 125 -2.75 9.06 -4.78
CA HIS A 125 -2.35 10.36 -5.33
C HIS A 125 -1.09 10.27 -6.18
N PHE A 126 -0.12 9.46 -5.75
CA PHE A 126 1.12 9.24 -6.49
C PHE A 126 0.84 8.50 -7.81
N THR A 127 -0.01 7.48 -7.79
CA THR A 127 -0.47 6.76 -8.98
C THR A 127 -1.20 7.69 -9.95
N ALA A 128 -2.15 8.51 -9.46
CA ALA A 128 -2.85 9.48 -10.29
C ALA A 128 -1.89 10.51 -10.93
N THR A 129 -0.85 10.93 -10.19
CA THR A 129 0.20 11.81 -10.72
C THR A 129 0.98 11.12 -11.83
N ALA A 130 1.35 9.85 -11.64
CA ALA A 130 2.04 9.07 -12.67
C ALA A 130 1.20 8.93 -13.94
N ASP A 131 -0.10 8.66 -13.78
CA ASP A 131 -1.04 8.51 -14.90
C ASP A 131 -1.25 9.83 -15.65
N ALA A 132 -1.24 10.97 -14.96
CA ALA A 132 -1.33 12.29 -15.60
C ALA A 132 -0.11 12.61 -16.48
N PHE A 133 1.06 12.04 -16.18
CA PHE A 133 2.30 12.28 -16.92
C PHE A 133 2.73 11.09 -17.80
N LYS A 134 1.90 10.06 -17.96
CA LYS A 134 2.26 8.81 -18.65
C LYS A 134 2.73 8.99 -20.09
N ASP A 135 2.21 10.01 -20.79
CA ASP A 135 2.55 10.31 -22.18
C ASP A 135 3.79 11.19 -22.33
N ASP A 136 4.25 11.85 -21.24
CA ASP A 136 5.51 12.59 -21.25
C ASP A 136 6.69 11.67 -20.90
N ARG A 137 7.36 11.17 -21.94
CA ARG A 137 8.54 10.29 -21.79
C ARG A 137 9.68 10.91 -20.99
N LYS A 138 9.73 12.24 -20.81
CA LYS A 138 10.76 12.94 -20.03
C LYS A 138 10.49 12.90 -18.52
N ILE A 139 9.25 12.62 -18.11
CA ILE A 139 8.81 12.56 -16.71
C ILE A 139 8.65 11.09 -16.29
N ALA A 140 8.89 10.80 -15.01
CA ALA A 140 8.61 9.51 -14.41
C ALA A 140 8.25 9.65 -12.93
N CYS A 141 7.25 8.90 -12.49
CA CYS A 141 7.01 8.60 -11.08
C CYS A 141 7.55 7.20 -10.80
N VAL A 142 8.45 7.08 -9.84
CA VAL A 142 9.17 5.84 -9.51
C VAL A 142 8.85 5.45 -8.08
N ALA A 143 8.59 4.17 -7.83
CA ALA A 143 8.36 3.64 -6.49
C ALA A 143 9.43 2.59 -6.13
N ILE A 144 10.01 2.72 -4.94
CA ILE A 144 11.00 1.79 -4.37
C ILE A 144 10.46 1.22 -3.07
N ASP A 145 10.20 -0.09 -3.05
CA ASP A 145 9.88 -0.82 -1.82
C ASP A 145 11.17 -1.10 -1.04
N CYS A 146 11.38 -0.37 0.04
CA CYS A 146 12.57 -0.47 0.88
C CYS A 146 12.56 -1.67 1.85
N VAL A 147 11.46 -2.43 1.91
CA VAL A 147 11.37 -3.66 2.73
C VAL A 147 12.00 -4.84 2.00
N LYS A 148 12.05 -4.80 0.66
CA LYS A 148 12.69 -5.85 -0.14
C LYS A 148 14.19 -5.86 0.07
N GLU A 149 14.76 -7.05 0.28
CA GLU A 149 16.21 -7.25 0.49
C GLU A 149 17.05 -6.56 -0.60
N LYS A 150 16.66 -6.71 -1.87
CA LYS A 150 17.35 -6.10 -3.03
C LYS A 150 17.38 -4.57 -3.04
N ASN A 151 16.59 -3.91 -2.20
CA ASN A 151 16.46 -2.45 -2.14
C ASN A 151 16.99 -1.85 -0.83
N LYS A 152 17.36 -2.65 0.17
CA LYS A 152 17.83 -2.15 1.47
C LYS A 152 19.05 -1.24 1.33
N ASP A 153 20.07 -1.72 0.60
CA ASP A 153 21.30 -0.95 0.36
C ASP A 153 21.01 0.35 -0.39
N LEU A 154 20.11 0.31 -1.38
CA LEU A 154 19.68 1.51 -2.11
C LEU A 154 19.02 2.52 -1.15
N CYS A 155 18.05 2.08 -0.35
CA CYS A 155 17.34 2.98 0.56
C CYS A 155 18.26 3.56 1.65
N GLN A 156 19.28 2.81 2.08
CA GLN A 156 20.32 3.32 2.97
C GLN A 156 21.22 4.36 2.26
N GLN A 157 21.68 4.08 1.04
CA GLN A 157 22.49 5.02 0.24
C GLN A 157 21.75 6.33 -0.05
N GLU A 158 20.45 6.24 -0.34
CA GLU A 158 19.57 7.39 -0.54
C GLU A 158 19.14 8.02 0.81
N ALA A 159 19.74 7.62 1.94
CA ALA A 159 19.50 8.21 3.25
C ALA A 159 18.01 8.32 3.63
N VAL A 160 17.24 7.26 3.32
CA VAL A 160 15.83 7.12 3.70
C VAL A 160 15.77 6.78 5.19
N LYS A 161 15.17 7.68 5.99
CA LYS A 161 15.05 7.53 7.45
C LYS A 161 13.64 7.22 7.93
N GLY A 162 12.66 7.26 7.02
CA GLY A 162 11.25 7.06 7.30
C GLY A 162 10.43 6.97 6.02
N TYR A 163 9.17 6.57 6.16
CA TYR A 163 8.29 6.33 5.01
C TYR A 163 6.98 7.13 5.11
N PRO A 164 6.47 7.66 3.99
CA PRO A 164 7.15 7.77 2.70
C PRO A 164 8.27 8.82 2.73
N THR A 165 9.30 8.63 1.91
CA THR A 165 10.29 9.69 1.59
C THR A 165 10.26 9.96 0.09
N PHE A 166 10.27 11.23 -0.30
CA PHE A 166 10.24 11.65 -1.70
C PHE A 166 11.55 12.32 -2.10
N HIS A 167 12.15 11.83 -3.17
CA HIS A 167 13.34 12.41 -3.78
C HIS A 167 13.04 12.84 -5.20
N TYR A 168 13.59 14.00 -5.59
CA TYR A 168 13.51 14.46 -6.96
C TYR A 168 14.88 14.37 -7.65
N TYR A 169 14.88 13.82 -8.86
CA TYR A 169 16.07 13.68 -9.70
C TYR A 169 15.87 14.36 -11.05
N ASN A 170 16.96 14.95 -11.54
CA ASN A 170 17.07 15.51 -12.87
C ASN A 170 18.21 14.81 -13.63
N TYR A 171 17.88 14.04 -14.67
CA TYR A 171 18.85 13.21 -15.42
C TYR A 171 19.74 12.36 -14.50
N GLY A 172 19.14 11.72 -13.50
CA GLY A 172 19.84 10.87 -12.52
C GLY A 172 20.62 11.61 -11.45
N LYS A 173 20.71 12.95 -11.51
CA LYS A 173 21.30 13.76 -10.44
C LYS A 173 20.24 14.06 -9.39
N PHE A 174 20.54 13.71 -8.15
CA PHE A 174 19.71 14.09 -7.01
C PHE A 174 19.73 15.61 -6.84
N VAL A 175 18.55 16.22 -6.77
CA VAL A 175 18.42 17.68 -6.66
C VAL A 175 18.02 18.07 -5.24
N GLU A 176 16.95 17.49 -4.70
CA GLU A 176 16.47 17.81 -3.34
C GLU A 176 15.55 16.72 -2.78
N LYS A 177 15.42 16.70 -1.44
CA LYS A 177 14.35 15.96 -0.74
C LYS A 177 13.06 16.77 -0.84
N TYR A 178 12.01 16.18 -1.36
CA TYR A 178 10.70 16.83 -1.41
C TYR A 178 10.06 16.73 -0.02
N ASP A 179 10.05 17.85 0.71
CA ASP A 179 9.38 17.95 2.00
C ASP A 179 7.87 18.15 1.78
N THR A 180 7.04 17.33 2.41
CA THR A 180 5.58 17.37 2.26
C THR A 180 4.92 18.43 3.14
N ASN A 181 5.71 19.26 3.82
CA ASN A 181 5.22 20.34 4.68
C ASN A 181 4.87 21.59 3.83
N PRO A 182 3.61 22.05 3.78
CA PRO A 182 3.16 23.11 2.87
C PRO A 182 3.75 24.51 3.16
N THR A 183 4.50 24.68 4.26
CA THR A 183 5.05 25.99 4.67
C THR A 183 6.37 26.34 4.00
N VAL A 184 7.04 25.40 3.31
CA VAL A 184 8.36 25.64 2.70
C VAL A 184 8.37 25.16 1.25
N SER A 185 7.52 25.74 0.40
CA SER A 185 7.56 25.55 -1.05
C SER A 185 8.37 26.67 -1.71
N ARG A 186 9.69 26.64 -1.56
CA ARG A 186 10.62 27.32 -2.48
C ARG A 186 11.59 26.28 -3.03
N GLY A 187 11.20 25.57 -4.10
CA GLY A 187 12.19 24.77 -4.82
C GLY A 187 11.70 23.90 -5.97
N VAL A 188 10.66 23.09 -5.79
CA VAL A 188 10.31 22.07 -6.80
C VAL A 188 8.80 22.03 -7.03
N ALA A 189 8.30 22.97 -7.83
CA ALA A 189 7.08 22.73 -8.58
C ALA A 189 7.42 21.74 -9.69
N LEU A 190 6.85 20.53 -9.65
CA LEU A 190 6.75 19.73 -10.87
C LEU A 190 6.06 20.62 -11.91
N PRO A 191 6.64 20.83 -13.11
CA PRO A 191 6.00 21.65 -14.12
C PRO A 191 4.61 21.07 -14.41
N GLY A 192 3.55 21.77 -14.00
CA GLY A 192 2.16 21.38 -14.26
C GLY A 192 1.32 20.89 -13.06
N ALA A 193 1.85 20.75 -11.85
CA ALA A 193 1.05 20.27 -10.70
C ALA A 193 0.21 21.35 -9.97
N LEU A 194 0.14 22.58 -10.50
CA LEU A 194 -0.65 23.68 -9.94
C LEU A 194 -1.66 24.18 -10.97
N SER A 195 -2.70 23.38 -11.22
CA SER A 195 -3.97 23.83 -11.83
C SER A 195 -5.04 22.75 -11.63
N ALA A 196 -5.40 22.47 -10.38
CA ALA A 196 -6.60 21.71 -10.04
C ALA A 196 -7.41 22.37 -8.91
N GLU A 197 -7.19 23.68 -8.68
CA GLU A 197 -8.08 24.52 -7.87
C GLU A 197 -8.55 25.68 -8.75
N GLY A 198 -9.47 25.35 -9.66
CA GLY A 198 -10.14 26.29 -10.55
C GLY A 198 -11.64 26.27 -10.32
N GLN A 199 -12.12 27.23 -9.55
CA GLN A 199 -13.38 27.96 -9.76
C GLN A 199 -14.70 27.23 -9.45
N GLY A 200 -15.28 27.56 -8.29
CA GLY A 200 -16.72 27.51 -8.03
C GLY A 200 -17.16 28.83 -7.41
N ASN A 201 -17.30 29.86 -8.25
CA ASN A 201 -17.66 31.22 -7.90
C ASN A 201 -19.11 31.29 -7.43
N SER A 202 -19.33 31.84 -6.23
CA SER A 202 -20.62 32.28 -5.72
C SER A 202 -21.08 33.56 -6.44
N HIS A 203 -22.30 33.54 -6.98
CA HIS A 203 -23.09 34.72 -7.32
C HIS A 203 -24.41 34.64 -6.56
#